data_AF-E6XI83-F1
#
_entry.id   AF-E6XI83-F1
#
_cell.length_a   1.000
_cell.length_b   1.000
_cell.length_c   1.000
_cell.angle_alpha   90.00
_cell.angle_beta   90.00
_cell.angle_gamma   90.00
#
_symmetry.space_group_name_H-M   'P 1'
#
loop_
_entity.id
_entity.type
_entity.pdbx_description
1 polymer ?
#
loop_
_entity_poly.entity_id
_entity_poly.type
_entity_poly.pdbx_seq_one_letter_code
_entity_poly.pdbx_strand_id
1 'polypeptide(L)'
;MTTLKDLLNHLKTEHQITSAAELAALLAQDEALVQQIKQADAQYWVNFNKQTFDGWYCVATPSNASYHVYYQERGQNCWGEEVFSDQHLAIATVIFDSGLFHSE
;
A
#
# COMPACT_ATOMS: atom_id res chain seq x y z
N MET A 1 3.88 -1.34 -18.87
CA MET A 1 3.45 -0.88 -17.53
C MET A 1 4.31 -1.62 -16.53
N THR A 2 4.96 -0.90 -15.63
CA THR A 2 5.70 -1.50 -14.51
C THR A 2 4.68 -1.98 -13.49
N THR A 3 4.77 -3.23 -13.04
CA THR A 3 3.88 -3.73 -11.98
C THR A 3 4.28 -3.14 -10.64
N LEU A 4 3.35 -3.08 -9.68
CA LEU A 4 3.69 -2.66 -8.32
C LEU A 4 4.78 -3.57 -7.73
N LYS A 5 4.76 -4.87 -8.02
CA LYS A 5 5.78 -5.82 -7.59
C LYS A 5 7.17 -5.46 -8.13
N ASP A 6 7.29 -5.17 -9.43
CA ASP A 6 8.57 -4.81 -10.03
C ASP A 6 9.14 -3.52 -9.42
N LEU A 7 8.28 -2.53 -9.20
CA LEU A 7 8.67 -1.28 -8.54
C LEU A 7 9.18 -1.56 -7.12
N LEU A 8 8.45 -2.33 -6.32
CA LEU A 8 8.84 -2.66 -4.94
C LEU A 8 10.16 -3.46 -4.89
N ASN A 9 10.37 -4.40 -5.81
CA ASN A 9 11.62 -5.15 -5.90
C ASN A 9 12.83 -4.27 -6.24
N HIS A 10 12.63 -3.26 -7.09
CA HIS A 10 13.66 -2.27 -7.39
C HIS A 10 14.02 -1.46 -6.14
N LEU A 11 13.02 -0.88 -5.47
CA LEU A 11 13.22 -0.08 -4.25
C LEU A 11 13.87 -0.90 -3.13
N LYS A 12 13.45 -2.16 -2.95
CA LYS A 12 14.02 -3.09 -1.97
C LYS A 12 15.52 -3.30 -2.21
N THR A 13 15.93 -3.47 -3.46
CA THR A 13 17.34 -3.71 -3.82
C THR A 13 18.17 -2.43 -3.72
N GLU A 14 17.64 -1.32 -4.22
CA GLU A 14 18.33 -0.03 -4.27
C GLU A 14 18.55 0.56 -2.86
N HIS A 15 17.52 0.52 -2.02
CA HIS A 15 17.52 1.14 -0.70
C HIS A 15 17.67 0.15 0.46
N GLN A 16 17.83 -1.15 0.19
CA GLN A 16 17.97 -2.22 1.20
C GLN A 16 16.82 -2.23 2.22
N ILE A 17 15.59 -1.95 1.76
CA ILE A 17 14.40 -1.87 2.61
C ILE A 17 14.02 -3.26 3.11
N THR A 18 13.82 -3.40 4.42
CA THR A 18 13.44 -4.65 5.08
C THR A 18 12.14 -4.56 5.88
N SER A 19 11.62 -3.36 6.11
CA SER A 19 10.45 -3.12 6.95
C SER A 19 9.49 -2.06 6.38
N ALA A 20 8.23 -2.10 6.83
CA ALA A 20 7.23 -1.10 6.47
C ALA A 20 7.64 0.30 6.93
N ALA A 21 8.30 0.42 8.08
CA ALA A 21 8.78 1.71 8.60
C ALA A 21 9.86 2.33 7.69
N GLU A 22 10.78 1.53 7.16
CA GLU A 22 11.81 1.99 6.22
C GLU A 22 11.20 2.41 4.88
N LEU A 23 10.24 1.64 4.36
CA LEU A 23 9.50 2.02 3.16
C LEU A 23 8.73 3.33 3.37
N ALA A 24 8.04 3.47 4.51
CA ALA A 24 7.32 4.70 4.87
C ALA A 24 8.27 5.91 4.94
N ALA A 25 9.45 5.75 5.51
CA ALA A 25 10.45 6.81 5.59
C ALA A 25 10.99 7.23 4.21
N LEU A 26 11.13 6.29 3.26
CA LEU A 26 11.46 6.63 1.88
C LEU A 26 10.31 7.40 1.20
N LEU A 27 9.08 6.92 1.34
CA LEU A 27 7.90 7.56 0.75
C LEU A 27 7.67 8.98 1.27
N ALA A 28 7.96 9.23 2.55
CA ALA A 28 7.86 10.56 3.14
C ALA A 28 8.83 11.59 2.52
N GLN A 29 9.86 11.13 1.81
CA GLN A 29 10.86 11.98 1.15
C GLN A 29 10.57 12.18 -0.34
N ASP A 30 9.70 11.36 -0.94
CA ASP A 30 9.43 11.36 -2.38
C ASP A 30 7.93 11.16 -2.67
N GLU A 31 7.22 12.28 -2.79
CA GLU A 31 5.80 12.26 -3.18
C GLU A 31 5.59 11.74 -4.61
N ALA A 32 6.57 11.88 -5.51
CA ALA A 32 6.44 11.33 -6.85
C ALA A 32 6.45 9.79 -6.81
N LEU A 33 7.25 9.20 -5.92
CA LEU A 33 7.25 7.76 -5.67
C LEU A 33 5.91 7.28 -5.08
N VAL A 34 5.31 8.05 -4.18
CA VAL A 34 3.96 7.77 -3.66
C VAL A 34 2.94 7.69 -4.79
N GLN A 35 2.97 8.64 -5.72
CA GLN A 35 2.06 8.63 -6.87
C GLN A 35 2.33 7.45 -7.82
N GLN A 36 3.60 7.10 -8.04
CA GLN A 36 3.97 5.91 -8.82
C GLN A 36 3.42 4.63 -8.20
N ILE A 37 3.54 4.45 -6.87
CA ILE A 37 2.97 3.30 -6.16
C ILE A 37 1.44 3.24 -6.32
N LYS A 38 0.76 4.38 -6.15
CA LYS A 38 -0.70 4.45 -6.26
C LYS A 38 -1.23 4.15 -7.66
N GLN A 39 -0.42 4.38 -8.69
CA GLN A 39 -0.77 4.20 -10.09
C GLN A 39 -0.24 2.89 -10.69
N ALA A 40 0.69 2.22 -10.00
CA ALA A 40 1.26 0.96 -10.47
C ALA A 40 0.21 -0.14 -10.52
N ASP A 41 0.31 -1.03 -11.51
CA ASP A 41 -0.59 -2.16 -11.62
C ASP A 41 -0.31 -3.17 -10.51
N ALA A 42 -1.22 -3.25 -9.54
CA ALA A 42 -1.17 -4.17 -8.43
C ALA A 42 -1.96 -5.48 -8.69
N GLN A 43 -2.41 -5.72 -9.94
CA GLN A 43 -3.22 -6.89 -10.31
C GLN A 43 -4.42 -7.11 -9.39
N TYR A 44 -5.05 -6.02 -8.95
CA TYR A 44 -6.19 -5.99 -8.02
C TYR A 44 -5.89 -6.42 -6.56
N TRP A 45 -4.64 -6.71 -6.22
CA TRP A 45 -4.29 -7.21 -4.88
C TRP A 45 -4.10 -6.10 -3.83
N VAL A 46 -3.65 -4.91 -4.24
CA VAL A 46 -3.56 -3.70 -3.38
C VAL A 46 -4.30 -2.55 -4.04
N ASN A 47 -5.12 -1.85 -3.26
CA ASN A 47 -6.03 -0.83 -3.75
C ASN A 47 -5.96 0.43 -2.87
N PHE A 48 -5.83 1.61 -3.48
CA PHE A 48 -5.78 2.90 -2.75
C PHE A 48 -7.09 3.69 -2.78
N ASN A 49 -8.11 3.10 -3.40
CA ASN A 49 -9.47 3.61 -3.45
C ASN A 49 -10.42 2.43 -3.18
N LYS A 50 -11.60 2.72 -2.63
CA LYS A 50 -12.60 1.67 -2.39
C LYS A 50 -13.05 1.06 -3.73
N GLN A 51 -12.96 -0.26 -3.83
CA GLN A 51 -13.38 -1.07 -4.97
C GLN A 51 -14.23 -2.25 -4.47
N THR A 52 -14.81 -3.03 -5.40
CA THR A 52 -15.63 -4.21 -5.06
C THR A 52 -14.87 -5.54 -5.17
N PHE A 53 -13.58 -5.49 -5.50
CA PHE A 53 -12.75 -6.69 -5.68
C PHE A 53 -12.16 -7.18 -4.36
N ASP A 54 -11.69 -8.43 -4.39
CA ASP A 54 -10.92 -9.04 -3.31
C ASP A 54 -9.53 -8.40 -3.28
N GLY A 55 -9.04 -8.02 -2.10
CA GLY A 55 -7.71 -7.45 -1.98
C GLY A 55 -7.48 -6.66 -0.70
N TRP A 56 -6.26 -6.16 -0.56
CA TRP A 56 -5.85 -5.24 0.48
C TRP A 56 -6.13 -3.81 0.06
N TYR A 57 -6.56 -3.00 1.01
CA TYR A 57 -7.01 -1.63 0.80
C TYR A 57 -6.28 -0.68 1.72
N CYS A 58 -5.89 0.49 1.20
CA CYS A 58 -5.45 1.65 1.97
C CYS A 58 -6.28 2.85 1.50
N VAL A 59 -7.38 3.14 2.19
CA VAL A 59 -8.34 4.17 1.77
C VAL A 59 -8.26 5.38 2.69
N ALA A 60 -8.07 6.56 2.11
CA ALA A 60 -8.12 7.81 2.84
C ALA A 60 -9.57 8.19 3.19
N THR A 61 -9.79 8.67 4.40
CA THR A 61 -11.04 9.26 4.86
C THR A 61 -10.86 10.79 4.89
N PRO A 62 -11.38 11.53 3.89
CA PRO A 62 -11.10 12.95 3.73
C PRO A 62 -11.56 13.81 4.90
N SER A 63 -12.57 13.38 5.65
CA SER A 63 -13.14 14.16 6.75
C SER A 63 -12.21 14.27 7.96
N ASN A 64 -11.33 13.28 8.18
CA ASN A 64 -10.53 13.18 9.40
C ASN A 64 -9.02 13.03 9.13
N ALA A 65 -8.58 13.15 7.87
CA ALA A 65 -7.20 12.93 7.44
C ALA A 65 -6.62 11.58 7.94
N SER A 66 -7.46 10.55 8.01
CA SER A 66 -7.07 9.20 8.42
C SER A 66 -7.00 8.26 7.22
N TYR A 67 -6.23 7.19 7.36
CA TYR A 67 -6.04 6.16 6.34
C TYR A 67 -6.40 4.80 6.94
N HIS A 68 -7.30 4.09 6.29
CA HIS A 68 -7.81 2.80 6.74
C HIS A 68 -7.14 1.71 5.93
N VAL A 69 -6.44 0.80 6.61
CA VAL A 69 -5.83 -0.39 6.03
C VAL A 69 -6.67 -1.60 6.41
N TYR A 70 -7.14 -2.37 5.43
CA TYR A 70 -7.95 -3.56 5.66
C TYR A 70 -7.89 -4.52 4.48
N TYR A 71 -8.19 -5.78 4.72
CA TYR A 71 -8.50 -6.74 3.66
C TYR A 71 -10.00 -6.75 3.40
N GLN A 72 -10.42 -6.80 2.14
CA GLN A 72 -11.81 -6.92 1.75
C GLN A 72 -12.01 -8.10 0.79
N GLU A 73 -13.06 -8.88 0.99
CA GLU A 73 -13.56 -9.84 0.01
C GLU A 73 -14.92 -9.40 -0.54
N ARG A 74 -15.01 -9.47 -1.88
CA ARG A 74 -16.21 -9.35 -2.71
C ARG A 74 -16.99 -8.08 -2.47
N GLY A 75 -16.34 -7.02 -1.99
CA GLY A 75 -16.98 -5.75 -1.66
C GLY A 75 -17.85 -5.77 -0.41
N GLN A 76 -17.83 -6.83 0.39
CA GLN A 76 -18.81 -7.04 1.47
C GLN A 76 -18.20 -7.23 2.85
N ASN A 77 -17.13 -8.03 2.95
CA ASN A 77 -16.53 -8.35 4.23
C ASN A 77 -15.20 -7.63 4.36
N CYS A 78 -15.03 -6.85 5.43
CA CYS A 78 -13.77 -6.22 5.78
C CYS A 78 -13.16 -6.89 7.01
N TRP A 79 -11.85 -7.16 6.98
CA TRP A 79 -11.10 -7.75 8.08
C TRP A 79 -9.82 -6.97 8.36
N GLY A 80 -9.37 -7.02 9.62
CA GLY A 80 -8.09 -6.47 10.04
C GLY A 80 -7.99 -4.97 9.81
N GLU A 81 -9.04 -4.21 10.15
CA GLU A 81 -9.03 -2.76 9.97
C GLU A 81 -8.07 -2.08 10.96
N GLU A 82 -7.04 -1.46 10.42
CA GLU A 82 -6.12 -0.57 11.13
C GLU A 82 -6.25 0.86 10.62
N VAL A 83 -6.15 1.83 11.53
CA VAL A 83 -6.33 3.25 11.20
C VAL A 83 -5.05 4.01 11.51
N PHE A 84 -4.55 4.71 10.50
CA PHE A 84 -3.32 5.48 10.54
C PHE A 84 -3.60 6.97 10.35
N SER A 85 -2.84 7.81 11.05
CA SER A 85 -2.79 9.26 10.79
C SER A 85 -1.70 9.64 9.78
N ASP A 86 -0.74 8.73 9.54
CA ASP A 86 0.35 8.91 8.58
C ASP A 86 0.06 8.14 7.29
N GLN A 87 0.01 8.86 6.16
CA GLN A 87 -0.24 8.26 4.85
C GLN A 87 0.84 7.27 4.43
N HIS A 88 2.10 7.60 4.65
CA HIS A 88 3.23 6.82 4.16
C HIS A 88 3.32 5.50 4.91
N LEU A 89 3.06 5.53 6.22
CA LEU A 89 2.97 4.32 7.02
C LEU A 89 1.79 3.46 6.58
N ALA A 90 0.61 4.04 6.35
CA ALA A 90 -0.56 3.29 5.87
C ALA A 90 -0.29 2.59 4.52
N ILE A 91 0.35 3.30 3.58
CA ILE A 91 0.74 2.75 2.27
C ILE A 91 1.75 1.61 2.44
N ALA A 92 2.76 1.79 3.28
CA ALA A 92 3.75 0.75 3.52
C ALA A 92 3.13 -0.48 4.20
N THR A 93 2.26 -0.28 5.19
CA THR A 93 1.57 -1.37 5.88
C THR A 93 0.72 -2.19 4.92
N VAL A 94 -0.14 -1.57 4.11
CA VAL A 94 -0.98 -2.33 3.15
C VAL A 94 -0.14 -3.15 2.15
N ILE A 95 1.03 -2.64 1.76
CA ILE A 95 1.97 -3.35 0.88
C ILE A 95 2.55 -4.58 1.58
N PHE A 96 2.95 -4.45 2.85
CA PHE A 96 3.50 -5.56 3.63
C PHE A 96 2.45 -6.63 3.95
N ASP A 97 1.27 -6.21 4.39
CA ASP A 97 0.15 -7.11 4.73
C ASP A 97 -0.36 -7.88 3.50
N SER A 98 -0.30 -7.25 2.33
CA SER A 98 -0.62 -7.92 1.07
C SER A 98 0.36 -9.03 0.69
N GLY A 99 1.54 -9.10 1.33
CA GLY A 99 2.59 -10.05 0.98
C GLY A 99 3.34 -9.69 -0.31
N LEU A 100 2.94 -8.64 -1.04
CA LEU A 100 3.62 -8.21 -2.27
C LEU A 100 5.12 -7.94 -2.05
N PHE A 101 5.47 -7.36 -0.91
CA PHE A 101 6.87 -7.05 -0.56
C PHE A 101 7.73 -8.30 -0.25
N HIS A 102 7.08 -9.39 0.13
CA HIS A 102 7.73 -10.64 0.53
C HIS A 102 7.76 -11.68 -0.60
N SER A 103 6.90 -11.55 -1.60
CA SER A 103 6.80 -12.52 -2.70
C SER A 103 8.06 -12.49 -3.59
N GLU A 104 8.76 -13.63 -3.68
CA GLU A 104 9.88 -13.85 -4.63
C GLU A 104 9.40 -13.75 -6.09
#